data_AF-A0A8T4VQU8-F1
#
_entry.id   AF-A0A8T4VQU8-F1
#
_cell.length_a   1.000
_cell.length_b   1.000
_cell.length_c   1.000
_cell.angle_alpha   90.00
_cell.angle_beta   90.00
_cell.angle_gamma   90.00
#
_symmetry.space_group_name_H-M   'P 1'
#
loop_
_entity.id
_entity.type
_entity.pdbx_description
1 polymer ?
#
loop_
_entity_poly.entity_id
_entity_poly.type
_entity_poly.pdbx_seq_one_letter_code
_entity_poly.pdbx_strand_id
1 'polypeptide(L)'
;MNKISIRVKRAEVTNFLPAKAEVQLSVWFQHSSPHVLHWNVTVGDKDAYTEKILTEIKKFVKSFHPQGFSGNDVDDILGGHQVVLFENEEETFEKLNSFMGKIQERLKKFKSATTSTGYLSMISDFQKMSADF
;
A
#
# COMPACT_ATOMS: atom_id res chain seq x y z
N MET A 1 -5.56 -7.00 25.49
CA MET A 1 -5.60 -6.63 24.06
C MET A 1 -4.20 -6.23 23.58
N ASN A 2 -3.56 -7.09 22.80
CA ASN A 2 -2.25 -6.79 22.22
C ASN A 2 -2.43 -5.90 20.99
N LYS A 3 -1.87 -4.69 21.05
CA LYS A 3 -1.87 -3.74 19.93
C LYS A 3 -0.58 -3.88 19.15
N ILE A 4 -0.72 -3.97 17.84
CA ILE A 4 0.38 -4.09 16.91
C ILE A 4 0.41 -2.82 16.06
N SER A 5 1.47 -2.01 16.20
CA SER A 5 1.60 -0.71 15.54
C SER A 5 2.35 -0.83 14.22
N ILE A 6 1.77 -0.30 13.15
CA ILE A 6 2.37 -0.26 11.82
C ILE A 6 2.60 1.19 11.41
N ARG A 7 3.76 1.48 10.84
CA ARG A 7 3.99 2.77 10.18
C ARG A 7 4.32 2.58 8.70
N VAL A 8 3.53 3.18 7.81
CA VAL A 8 3.93 3.32 6.40
C VAL A 8 5.10 4.30 6.34
N LYS A 9 6.10 3.99 5.53
CA LYS A 9 7.31 4.81 5.37
C LYS A 9 7.38 5.45 4.00
N ARG A 10 7.10 4.66 2.98
CA ARG A 10 7.27 5.08 1.58
C ARG A 10 6.33 4.29 0.69
N ALA A 11 5.86 4.92 -0.38
CA ALA A 11 5.21 4.27 -1.50
C ALA A 11 5.91 4.72 -2.79
N GLU A 12 6.21 3.80 -3.71
CA GLU A 12 6.97 4.10 -4.95
C GLU A 12 6.44 3.29 -6.13
N VAL A 13 6.34 3.95 -7.28
CA VAL A 13 6.11 3.26 -8.54
C VAL A 13 7.44 2.64 -8.99
N THR A 14 7.54 1.33 -8.84
CA THR A 14 8.73 0.55 -9.20
C THR A 14 8.78 0.17 -10.67
N ASN A 15 7.62 0.07 -11.32
CA ASN A 15 7.56 -0.28 -12.73
C ASN A 15 6.28 0.28 -13.36
N PHE A 16 6.32 0.46 -14.68
CA PHE A 16 5.15 0.79 -15.47
C PHE A 16 5.02 -0.25 -16.59
N LEU A 17 3.80 -0.76 -16.76
CA LEU A 17 3.44 -1.80 -17.73
C LEU A 17 2.57 -1.16 -18.83
N PRO A 18 3.17 -0.60 -19.90
CA PRO A 18 2.46 0.21 -20.88
C PRO A 18 1.36 -0.56 -21.61
N ALA A 19 1.62 -1.83 -21.95
CA ALA A 19 0.70 -2.70 -22.68
C ALA A 19 -0.62 -2.95 -21.92
N LYS A 20 -0.62 -2.84 -20.60
CA LYS A 20 -1.80 -3.01 -19.74
C LYS A 20 -2.31 -1.69 -19.16
N ALA A 21 -1.56 -0.60 -19.33
CA ALA A 21 -1.75 0.67 -18.64
C ALA A 21 -1.88 0.50 -17.12
N GLU A 22 -0.91 -0.22 -16.54
CA GLU A 22 -0.81 -0.52 -15.11
C GLU A 22 0.55 -0.10 -14.56
N VAL A 23 0.64 0.24 -13.27
CA VAL A 23 1.91 0.45 -12.58
C VAL A 23 2.11 -0.62 -11.49
N GLN A 24 3.36 -0.96 -11.22
CA GLN A 24 3.74 -1.74 -10.06
C GLN A 24 4.15 -0.81 -8.94
N LEU A 25 3.38 -0.83 -7.86
CA LEU A 25 3.57 -0.07 -6.65
C LEU A 25 4.27 -0.93 -5.60
N SER A 26 5.28 -0.37 -4.95
CA SER A 26 5.85 -0.93 -3.73
C SER A 26 5.50 -0.02 -2.56
N VAL A 27 5.06 -0.59 -1.44
CA VAL A 27 4.82 0.15 -0.19
C VAL A 27 5.67 -0.45 0.90
N TRP A 28 6.52 0.39 1.48
CA TRP A 28 7.36 0.06 2.62
C TRP A 28 6.66 0.46 3.90
N PHE A 29 6.66 -0.46 4.86
CA PHE A 29 6.12 -0.21 6.19
C PHE A 29 7.02 -0.84 7.24
N GLN A 30 6.92 -0.32 8.45
CA GLN A 30 7.69 -0.75 9.61
C GLN A 30 6.72 -1.32 10.65
N HIS A 31 7.02 -2.55 11.06
CA HIS A 31 6.33 -3.26 12.13
C HIS A 31 7.34 -4.27 12.71
N SER A 32 8.20 -3.84 13.63
CA SER A 32 9.47 -4.48 14.07
C SER A 32 10.64 -4.37 13.09
N SER A 33 10.49 -4.84 11.84
CA SER A 33 11.49 -4.71 10.78
C SER A 33 10.91 -4.06 9.53
N PRO A 34 11.73 -3.48 8.63
CA PRO A 34 11.24 -2.94 7.37
C PRO A 34 10.70 -4.07 6.48
N HIS A 35 9.46 -3.92 6.03
CA HIS A 35 8.82 -4.83 5.09
C HIS A 35 8.38 -4.06 3.85
N VAL A 36 8.26 -4.77 2.73
CA VAL A 36 7.74 -4.23 1.47
C VAL A 36 6.69 -5.18 0.91
N LEU A 37 5.63 -4.61 0.37
CA LEU A 37 4.62 -5.34 -0.38
C LEU A 37 4.47 -4.70 -1.76
N HIS A 38 4.10 -5.51 -2.75
CA HIS A 38 3.99 -5.11 -4.14
C HIS A 38 2.56 -5.26 -4.65
N TRP A 39 2.07 -4.27 -5.39
CA TRP A 39 0.74 -4.28 -5.98
C TRP A 39 0.75 -3.77 -7.40
N ASN A 40 -0.10 -4.35 -8.25
CA ASN A 40 -0.40 -3.78 -9.55
C ASN A 40 -1.60 -2.83 -9.39
N VAL A 41 -1.42 -1.60 -9.86
CA VAL A 41 -2.44 -0.56 -9.84
C VAL A 41 -2.85 -0.24 -11.26
N THR A 42 -4.15 -0.26 -11.52
CA THR A 42 -4.74 0.10 -12.81
C THR A 42 -5.58 1.37 -12.67
N VAL A 43 -6.12 1.88 -13.79
CA VAL A 43 -7.12 2.96 -13.73
C VAL A 43 -8.38 2.42 -13.05
N GLY A 44 -8.76 3.01 -11.92
CA GLY A 44 -9.92 2.59 -11.14
C GLY A 44 -10.23 3.55 -10.01
N ASP A 45 -10.85 3.05 -8.94
CA ASP A 45 -11.16 3.82 -7.74
C ASP A 45 -9.97 3.84 -6.77
N LYS A 46 -9.40 5.03 -6.53
CA LYS A 46 -8.23 5.21 -5.65
C LYS A 46 -8.53 4.88 -4.19
N ASP A 47 -9.76 5.09 -3.73
CA ASP A 47 -10.14 4.87 -2.33
C ASP A 47 -10.14 3.36 -2.07
N ALA A 48 -10.78 2.60 -2.96
CA ALA A 48 -10.79 1.14 -2.92
C ALA A 48 -9.38 0.52 -2.99
N TYR A 49 -8.48 1.08 -3.81
CA TYR A 49 -7.08 0.63 -3.84
C TYR A 49 -6.35 0.94 -2.54
N THR A 50 -6.55 2.12 -1.97
CA THR A 50 -5.93 2.55 -0.71
C THR A 50 -6.36 1.63 0.42
N GLU A 51 -7.67 1.41 0.59
CA GLU A 51 -8.22 0.49 1.60
C GLU A 51 -7.68 -0.93 1.43
N LYS A 52 -7.60 -1.42 0.19
CA LYS A 52 -7.06 -2.74 -0.11
C LYS A 52 -5.59 -2.85 0.31
N ILE A 53 -4.75 -1.87 0.00
CA ILE A 53 -3.34 -1.85 0.38
C ILE A 53 -3.20 -1.91 1.91
N LEU A 54 -3.90 -1.04 2.63
CA LEU A 54 -3.86 -1.01 4.09
C LEU A 54 -4.37 -2.31 4.72
N THR A 55 -5.42 -2.89 4.15
CA THR A 55 -5.96 -4.18 4.58
C THR A 55 -4.95 -5.32 4.41
N GLU A 56 -4.27 -5.38 3.25
CA GLU A 56 -3.26 -6.40 2.99
C GLU A 56 -2.02 -6.23 3.89
N ILE A 57 -1.59 -5.00 4.18
CA ILE A 57 -0.54 -4.75 5.18
C ILE A 57 -0.97 -5.27 6.56
N LYS A 58 -2.22 -4.98 7.00
CA LYS A 58 -2.75 -5.50 8.26
C LYS A 58 -2.76 -7.03 8.29
N LYS A 59 -3.18 -7.68 7.20
CA LYS A 59 -3.17 -9.16 7.08
C LYS A 59 -1.75 -9.72 7.12
N PHE A 60 -0.81 -9.10 6.40
CA PHE A 60 0.59 -9.49 6.37
C PHE A 60 1.17 -9.44 7.78
N VAL A 61 0.96 -8.35 8.51
CA VAL A 61 1.45 -8.25 9.88
C VAL A 61 0.81 -9.30 10.80
N LYS A 62 -0.50 -9.55 10.68
CA LYS A 62 -1.16 -10.62 11.44
C LYS A 62 -0.57 -12.02 11.21
N SER A 63 0.02 -12.30 10.04
CA SER A 63 0.59 -13.63 9.76
C SER A 63 1.87 -13.92 10.57
N PHE A 64 2.62 -12.89 10.97
CA PHE A 64 3.80 -13.03 11.85
C PHE A 64 3.42 -13.20 13.32
N HIS A 65 2.17 -12.92 13.66
CA HIS A 65 1.64 -13.09 15.00
C HIS A 65 0.46 -14.06 14.95
N PRO A 66 0.72 -15.35 14.62
CA PRO A 66 -0.34 -16.35 14.63
C PRO A 66 -1.01 -16.33 16.00
N GLN A 67 -2.34 -16.45 16.01
CA GLN A 67 -3.09 -16.55 17.26
C GLN A 67 -2.67 -17.85 17.95
N GLY A 68 -1.69 -17.73 18.84
CA GLY A 68 -1.26 -18.82 19.70
C GLY A 68 -2.16 -18.84 20.92
N PHE A 69 -3.05 -19.84 20.98
CA PHE A 69 -3.37 -20.50 22.24
C PHE A 69 -2.04 -20.85 22.92
N SER A 70 -1.54 -19.96 23.78
CA SER A 70 -0.52 -20.33 24.75
C SER A 70 -1.28 -21.12 25.82
N GLY A 71 -0.94 -22.40 25.96
CA GLY A 71 -1.69 -23.38 26.73
C GLY A 71 -1.62 -23.20 28.24
N ASN A 72 -1.96 -22.03 28.77
CA ASN A 72 -2.15 -21.81 30.21
C ASN A 72 -3.11 -20.68 30.60
N ASP A 73 -3.71 -19.91 29.68
CA ASP A 73 -4.61 -18.82 30.05
C ASP A 73 -6.05 -19.14 29.68
N VAL A 74 -6.73 -19.87 30.56
CA VAL A 74 -8.15 -20.25 30.43
C VAL A 74 -9.10 -19.07 30.77
N ASP A 75 -8.58 -17.89 31.14
CA ASP A 75 -9.41 -16.75 31.59
C ASP A 75 -9.27 -15.45 30.80
N ASP A 76 -8.54 -15.40 29.67
CA ASP A 76 -8.44 -14.16 28.88
C ASP A 76 -9.14 -14.27 27.53
N ILE A 77 -10.47 -14.19 27.56
CA ILE A 77 -11.35 -14.10 26.37
C ILE A 77 -10.97 -12.88 25.48
N LEU A 78 -10.21 -11.91 26.01
CA LEU A 78 -9.65 -10.76 25.27
C LEU A 78 -8.16 -10.90 24.92
N GLY A 79 -7.49 -11.95 25.39
CA GLY A 79 -6.08 -12.27 25.13
C GLY A 79 -5.81 -12.72 23.69
N GLY A 80 -6.83 -13.25 23.00
CA GLY A 80 -6.74 -13.70 21.60
C GLY A 80 -6.92 -12.60 20.54
N HIS A 81 -7.44 -11.42 20.91
CA HIS A 81 -7.71 -10.36 19.94
C HIS A 81 -6.51 -9.42 19.79
N GLN A 82 -5.65 -9.74 18.84
CA GLN A 82 -4.62 -8.82 18.35
C GLN A 82 -5.23 -7.81 17.39
N VAL A 83 -5.06 -6.53 17.71
CA VAL A 83 -5.52 -5.41 16.88
C VAL A 83 -4.31 -4.77 16.22
N VAL A 84 -4.31 -4.78 14.88
CA VAL A 84 -3.28 -4.15 14.06
C VAL A 84 -3.75 -2.76 13.64
N LEU A 85 -3.00 -1.73 14.03
CA LEU A 85 -3.35 -0.32 13.82
C LEU A 85 -2.20 0.39 13.13
N PHE A 86 -2.52 1.38 12.29
CA PHE A 86 -1.51 2.28 11.75
C PHE A 86 -1.22 3.43 12.71
N GLU A 87 0.04 3.85 12.80
CA GLU A 87 0.40 5.14 13.38
C GLU A 87 -0.22 6.24 12.51
N ASN A 88 -1.04 7.10 13.10
CA ASN A 88 -1.80 8.14 12.40
C ASN A 88 -2.58 7.59 11.20
N GLU A 89 -3.50 6.66 11.45
CA GLU A 89 -4.25 5.93 10.41
C GLU A 89 -4.94 6.86 9.39
N GLU A 90 -5.55 7.95 9.84
CA GLU A 90 -6.20 8.95 8.99
C GLU A 90 -5.20 9.65 8.06
N GLU A 91 -4.11 10.19 8.60
CA GLU A 91 -3.04 10.83 7.81
C GLU A 91 -2.42 9.86 6.80
N THR A 92 -2.18 8.62 7.23
CA THR A 92 -1.65 7.56 6.37
C THR A 92 -2.61 7.26 5.22
N PHE A 93 -3.91 7.16 5.50
CA PHE A 93 -4.93 6.96 4.49
C PHE A 93 -4.96 8.12 3.50
N GLU A 94 -5.01 9.36 3.97
CA GLU A 94 -5.06 10.55 3.11
C GLU A 94 -3.82 10.68 2.21
N LYS A 95 -2.62 10.50 2.76
CA LYS A 95 -1.37 10.57 1.99
C LYS A 95 -1.31 9.48 0.92
N LEU A 96 -1.65 8.25 1.28
CA LEU A 96 -1.65 7.14 0.33
C LEU A 96 -2.70 7.34 -0.75
N ASN A 97 -3.91 7.78 -0.37
CA ASN A 97 -4.98 8.05 -1.32
C ASN A 97 -4.63 9.20 -2.29
N SER A 98 -4.00 10.27 -1.79
CA SER A 98 -3.49 11.36 -2.61
C SER A 98 -2.44 10.86 -3.62
N PHE A 99 -1.52 10.00 -3.18
CA PHE A 99 -0.53 9.37 -4.05
C PHE A 99 -1.18 8.50 -5.13
N MET A 100 -2.16 7.68 -4.75
CA MET A 100 -2.94 6.85 -5.67
C MET A 100 -3.70 7.70 -6.70
N GLY A 101 -4.26 8.84 -6.29
CA GLY A 101 -4.90 9.80 -7.19
C GLY A 101 -3.92 10.31 -8.26
N LYS A 102 -2.71 10.71 -7.87
CA LYS A 102 -1.66 11.15 -8.81
C LYS A 102 -1.28 10.06 -9.81
N ILE A 103 -1.17 8.81 -9.36
CA ILE A 103 -0.89 7.66 -10.24
C ILE A 103 -2.01 7.50 -11.27
N GLN A 104 -3.25 7.51 -10.82
CA GLN A 104 -4.41 7.32 -11.69
C GLN A 104 -4.58 8.43 -12.71
N GLU A 105 -4.37 9.69 -12.33
CA GLU A 105 -4.40 10.81 -13.27
C GLU A 105 -3.37 10.65 -14.39
N ARG A 106 -2.15 10.24 -14.04
CA ARG A 106 -1.11 9.99 -15.03
C ARG A 106 -1.44 8.79 -15.91
N LEU A 107 -2.01 7.72 -15.36
CA LEU A 107 -2.43 6.54 -16.13
C LEU A 107 -3.54 6.91 -17.12
N LYS A 108 -4.49 7.78 -16.72
CA LYS A 108 -5.52 8.31 -17.62
C LYS A 108 -4.90 9.13 -18.76
N LYS A 109 -3.96 10.04 -18.45
CA LYS A 109 -3.23 10.83 -19.46
C LYS A 109 -2.49 9.94 -20.45
N PHE A 110 -1.84 8.89 -19.95
CA PHE A 110 -1.15 7.90 -20.78
C PHE A 110 -2.12 7.18 -21.73
N LYS A 111 -3.26 6.68 -21.24
CA LYS A 111 -4.28 6.03 -22.10
C LYS A 111 -4.81 6.96 -23.19
N SER A 112 -4.87 8.26 -22.93
CA SER A 112 -5.32 9.27 -23.91
C SER A 112 -4.23 9.75 -24.86
N ALA A 113 -2.96 9.40 -24.65
CA ALA A 113 -1.86 9.87 -25.47
C ALA A 113 -1.79 9.10 -26.80
N THR A 114 -1.99 9.80 -27.92
CA THR A 114 -2.05 9.25 -29.28
C THR A 114 -0.73 9.30 -30.06
N THR A 115 0.37 9.81 -29.49
CA THR A 115 1.65 9.99 -30.19
C THR A 115 2.86 9.43 -29.40
N SER A 116 3.83 8.89 -30.14
CA SER A 116 4.99 8.13 -29.65
C SER A 116 6.05 8.95 -28.91
N THR A 117 6.11 10.27 -29.10
CA THR A 117 7.15 11.13 -28.50
C THR A 117 6.88 11.45 -27.02
N GLY A 118 5.62 11.45 -26.58
CA GLY A 118 5.26 11.65 -25.18
C GLY A 118 5.38 10.39 -24.30
N TYR A 119 5.63 9.23 -24.91
CA TYR A 119 5.63 7.95 -24.21
C TYR A 119 6.84 7.77 -23.28
N LEU A 120 8.05 8.08 -23.77
CA LEU A 120 9.29 7.92 -23.00
C LEU A 120 9.35 8.89 -21.82
N SER A 121 8.88 10.13 -22.00
CA SER A 121 8.78 11.10 -20.90
C SER A 121 7.80 10.64 -19.83
N MET A 122 6.63 10.11 -20.22
CA MET A 122 5.67 9.56 -19.28
C MET A 122 6.23 8.36 -18.49
N ILE A 123 6.97 7.45 -19.14
CA ILE A 123 7.63 6.32 -18.46
C ILE A 123 8.62 6.82 -17.40
N SER A 124 9.50 7.76 -17.76
CA SER A 124 10.45 8.37 -16.82
C SER A 124 9.74 9.08 -15.67
N ASP A 125 8.64 9.78 -15.96
CA ASP A 125 7.86 10.47 -14.94
C ASP A 125 7.21 9.51 -13.95
N PHE A 126 6.72 8.36 -14.40
CA PHE A 126 6.19 7.30 -13.53
C PHE A 126 7.28 6.68 -12.65
N GLN A 127 8.44 6.36 -13.21
CA GLN A 127 9.56 5.74 -12.47
C GLN A 127 10.12 6.62 -11.35
N LYS A 128 9.84 7.93 -11.35
CA LYS A 128 10.25 8.88 -10.30
C LYS A 128 9.18 9.11 -9.24
N MET A 129 7.99 8.51 -9.39
CA MET A 129 6.89 8.75 -8.45
C MET A 129 7.14 8.00 -7.15
N SER A 130 7.26 8.77 -6.08
CA SER A 130 7.22 8.25 -4.72
C SER A 130 6.52 9.22 -3.78
N ALA A 131 6.12 8.71 -2.62
CA ALA A 131 5.57 9.47 -1.51
C ALA A 131 6.14 8.93 -0.20
N ASP A 132 6.59 9.85 0.66
CA ASP A 132 7.10 9.56 2.00
C ASP A 132 6.06 9.94 3.06
N PHE A 133 6.10 9.25 4.21
CA PHE A 133 5.04 9.27 5.24
C PHE A 133 5.50 9.75 6.63
#